data_AF-A0A259PZP0-F1
#
_entry.id   AF-A0A259PZP0-F1
#
_cell.length_a   1.000
_cell.length_b   1.000
_cell.length_c   1.000
_cell.angle_alpha   90.00
_cell.angle_beta   90.00
_cell.angle_gamma   90.00
#
_symmetry.space_group_name_H-M   'P 1'
#
loop_
_entity.id
_entity.type
_entity.pdbx_description
1 polymer ?
#
loop_
_entity_poly.entity_id
_entity_poly.type
_entity_poly.pdbx_seq_one_letter_code
_entity_poly.pdbx_strand_id
1 'polypeptide(L)' 'MIRITFRQLEILQAVADCGSFSRASEKLHLTQPAVSMQIKQLENLLDMPLFEHAGKKIR' A
#
# COMPACT_ATOMS: atom_id res chain seq x y z
N MET A 1 11.24 14.48 -11.91
CA MET A 1 10.05 13.81 -12.48
C MET A 1 9.75 12.61 -11.58
N ILE A 2 8.52 12.53 -11.06
CA ILE A 2 8.11 11.44 -10.14
C ILE A 2 8.16 10.11 -10.92
N ARG A 3 8.78 9.08 -10.34
CA ARG A 3 8.83 7.73 -10.93
C ARG A 3 8.00 6.78 -10.08
N ILE A 4 6.81 6.46 -10.57
CA ILE A 4 5.93 5.45 -9.99
C ILE A 4 6.08 4.16 -10.80
N THR A 5 6.20 3.04 -10.10
CA THR A 5 6.25 1.71 -10.74
C THR A 5 4.87 1.08 -10.80
N PHE A 6 4.63 0.25 -11.82
CA PHE A 6 3.38 -0.51 -11.91
C PHE A 6 3.16 -1.39 -10.67
N ARG A 7 4.24 -1.97 -10.13
CA ARG A 7 4.19 -2.75 -8.89
C ARG A 7 3.68 -1.96 -7.68
N GLN A 8 4.02 -0.68 -7.56
CA GLN A 8 3.48 0.17 -6.49
C GLN A 8 1.98 0.42 -6.67
N LEU A 9 1.49 0.54 -7.90
CA LEU A 9 0.06 0.69 -8.19
C LEU A 9 -0.72 -0.60 -7.93
N GLU A 10 -0.17 -1.77 -8.28
CA GLU A 10 -0.77 -3.07 -7.94
C GLU A 10 -0.88 -3.26 -6.43
N ILE A 11 0.17 -2.88 -5.68
CA ILE A 11 0.19 -2.94 -4.22
C ILE A 11 -0.85 -1.98 -3.64
N LEU A 12 -0.91 -0.74 -4.13
CA LEU A 12 -1.93 0.25 -3.74
C LEU A 12 -3.34 -0.30 -3.92
N GLN A 13 -3.64 -0.83 -5.11
CA GLN A 13 -4.94 -1.43 -5.41
C GLN A 13 -5.25 -2.60 -4.48
N ALA A 14 -4.30 -3.52 -4.26
CA ALA A 14 -4.53 -4.66 -3.39
C ALA A 14 -4.80 -4.26 -1.93
N VAL A 15 -4.10 -3.24 -1.43
CA VAL A 15 -4.31 -2.71 -0.07
C VAL A 15 -5.68 -2.05 0.06
N ALA A 16 -6.11 -1.28 -0.95
CA ALA A 16 -7.43 -0.68 -1.01
C ALA A 16 -8.55 -1.74 -1.07
N ASP A 17 -8.43 -2.74 -1.94
CA ASP A 17 -9.40 -3.84 -2.07
C ASP A 17 -9.53 -4.66 -0.78
N CYS A 18 -8.40 -4.94 -0.12
CA CYS A 18 -8.36 -5.78 1.06
C CYS A 18 -8.75 -5.04 2.35
N GLY A 19 -8.60 -3.71 2.39
CA GLY A 19 -8.74 -2.91 3.60
C GLY A 19 -7.80 -3.33 4.74
N SER A 20 -6.67 -3.98 4.39
CA SER A 20 -5.68 -4.50 5.34
C SER A 20 -4.34 -4.78 4.65
N PHE A 21 -3.25 -4.25 5.21
CA PHE A 21 -1.88 -4.53 4.77
C PHE A 21 -1.51 -6.02 4.90
N SER A 22 -1.93 -6.69 5.98
CA SER A 22 -1.67 -8.12 6.18
C SER A 22 -2.35 -8.97 5.11
N ARG A 23 -3.65 -8.76 4.88
CA ARG A 23 -4.39 -9.50 3.85
C ARG A 23 -3.89 -9.20 2.44
N ALA A 24 -3.52 -7.95 2.15
CA ALA A 24 -2.91 -7.59 0.87
C ALA A 24 -1.56 -8.30 0.66
N SER A 25 -0.75 -8.42 1.72
CA SER A 25 0.53 -9.14 1.65
C SER A 25 0.35 -10.64 1.38
N GLU A 26 -0.65 -11.27 2.00
CA GLU A 26 -1.01 -12.67 1.72
C GLU A 26 -1.48 -12.85 0.27
N LYS A 27 -2.38 -11.97 -0.21
CA LYS A 27 -2.90 -11.97 -1.60
C LYS A 27 -1.79 -11.81 -2.64
N LEU A 28 -0.77 -11.00 -2.34
CA LEU A 28 0.33 -10.71 -3.25
C LEU A 28 1.55 -11.62 -3.06
N HIS A 29 1.48 -12.61 -2.16
CA HIS A 29 2.61 -13.46 -1.78
C HIS A 29 3.85 -12.65 -1.39
N LEU A 30 3.64 -11.56 -0.65
CA LEU A 30 4.66 -10.68 -0.12
C LEU A 30 4.66 -10.71 1.40
N THR A 31 5.76 -10.23 1.99
CA THR A 31 5.75 -9.93 3.43
C THR A 31 5.00 -8.62 3.68
N GLN A 32 4.31 -8.53 4.81
CA GLN A 32 3.61 -7.29 5.19
C GLN A 32 4.55 -6.07 5.28
N PRO A 33 5.80 -6.17 5.80
CA PRO A 33 6.76 -5.08 5.74
C PRO A 33 7.09 -4.62 4.31
N ALA A 34 7.18 -5.53 3.34
CA ALA A 34 7.44 -5.17 1.94
C ALA A 34 6.27 -4.36 1.36
N VAL A 35 5.02 -4.79 1.58
CA VAL A 35 3.82 -4.04 1.16
C VAL A 35 3.80 -2.65 1.80
N SER A 36 3.98 -2.56 3.12
CA SER A 36 3.99 -1.29 3.84
C SER A 36 5.10 -0.35 3.37
N MET A 37 6.30 -0.86 3.10
CA MET A 37 7.41 -0.05 2.58
C MET A 37 7.08 0.52 1.20
N GLN A 38 6.52 -0.28 0.29
CA GLN A 38 6.18 0.18 -1.06
C GLN A 38 5.08 1.26 -1.05
N ILE A 39 4.08 1.13 -0.17
CA ILE A 39 3.06 2.18 0.02
C ILE A 39 3.68 3.44 0.59
N LYS A 40 4.50 3.33 1.64
CA LYS A 40 5.16 4.50 2.24
C LYS A 40 6.05 5.24 1.25
N GLN A 41 6.75 4.52 0.37
CA GLN A 41 7.52 5.13 -0.71
C GLN A 41 6.61 5.89 -1.69
N LEU A 42 5.44 5.34 -2.01
CA LEU A 42 4.47 5.98 -2.88
C LEU A 42 3.86 7.24 -2.24
N GLU A 43 3.53 7.18 -0.95
CA GLU A 43 3.08 8.33 -0.16
C GLU A 43 4.12 9.45 -0.16
N ASN A 44 5.39 9.12 0.09
CA ASN A 44 6.49 10.09 0.05
C ASN A 44 6.70 10.71 -1.34
N LEU A 45 6.49 9.94 -2.41
CA LEU A 45 6.60 10.44 -3.78
C LEU A 45 5.46 11.41 -4.14
N LEU A 46 4.29 11.22 -3.54
CA LEU A 46 3.10 12.04 -3.75
C LEU A 46 2.96 13.17 -2.72
N ASP A 47 3.81 13.18 -1.70
CA ASP A 47 3.77 14.08 -0.55
C ASP A 47 2.40 14.11 0.15
N MET A 48 1.76 12.94 0.23
CA MET A 48 0.45 12.77 0.87
C MET A 48 0.23 11.33 1.36
N PRO A 49 -0.51 11.13 2.46
CA PRO A 49 -0.95 9.81 2.86
C PRO A 49 -1.94 9.24 1.83
N LEU A 50 -1.87 7.94 1.59
CA LEU A 50 -2.76 7.22 0.67
C LEU A 50 -3.82 6.39 1.38
N PHE A 51 -3.64 6.15 2.68
CA PHE A 51 -4.60 5.43 3.52
C PHE A 51 -4.78 6.11 4.86
N GLU A 52 -6.00 6.07 5.38
CA GLU A 52 -6.35 6.51 6.73
C GLU A 52 -6.63 5.31 7.63
N HIS A 53 -6.23 5.40 8.90
CA HIS A 53 -6.56 4.37 9.90
C HIS A 53 -7.94 4.62 10.50
N ALA A 54 -8.91 3.79 10.13
CA ALA A 54 -10.24 3.75 10.74
C ALA A 54 -10.34 2.58 11.74
N GLY A 55 -9.65 2.73 12.88
CA GLY A 55 -9.56 1.69 13.91
C GLY A 55 -8.73 0.48 13.44
N LYS A 56 -9.35 -0.71 13.35
CA LYS A 56 -8.68 -1.94 12.86
C LYS A 56 -8.64 -2.06 11.34
N LYS A 57 -9.33 -1.18 10.60
CA LYS A 57 -9.38 -1.18 9.13
C LYS A 57 -8.67 0.05 8.60
N ILE A 58 -8.15 -0.07 7.38
CA ILE A 58 -7.64 1.06 6.59
C ILE A 58 -8.67 1.43 5.53
N ARG A 59 -8.80 2.73 5.26
CA ARG A 59 -9.69 3.31 4.25
C ARG A 59 -8.93 4.25 3.34
#